data_AF-A0A8T1CQ27-F1
#
_entry.id   AF-A0A8T1CQ27-F1
#
_cell.length_a   1.000
_cell.length_b   1.000
_cell.length_c   1.000
_cell.angle_alpha   90.00
_cell.angle_beta   90.00
_cell.angle_gamma   90.00
#
_symmetry.space_group_name_H-M   'P 1'
#
loop_
_entity.id
_entity.type
_entity.pdbx_description
1 polymer ?
#
loop_
_entity_poly.entity_id
_entity_poly.type
_entity_poly.pdbx_seq_one_letter_code
_entity_poly.pdbx_strand_id
1 'polypeptide(L)'
;MFLAAVARPRYDPYKKTKFNGKIGIWPFTEESVAQRSRANRPKGSLVTKNIESIDSHVYKDYIINKVIPAIKKVWPRGEKWKEIFIQQDNAKPHLSPNDTDVVAAGTSDGWTSGCSGNLRTHRISM
;
A
#
# COMPACT_ATOMS: atom_id res chain seq x y z
N MET A 1 -8.93 6.93 9.54
CA MET A 1 -8.92 5.57 8.95
C MET A 1 -7.50 5.24 8.52
N PHE A 2 -7.09 3.97 8.58
CA PHE A 2 -5.74 3.55 8.22
C PHE A 2 -5.76 2.44 7.17
N LEU A 3 -4.79 2.45 6.26
CA LEU A 3 -4.47 1.33 5.39
C LEU A 3 -3.33 0.53 6.03
N ALA A 4 -3.57 -0.74 6.34
CA ALA A 4 -2.55 -1.63 6.88
C ALA A 4 -2.22 -2.71 5.85
N ALA A 5 -0.93 -2.91 5.58
CA ALA A 5 -0.45 -4.00 4.74
C ALA A 5 0.32 -5.01 5.59
N VAL A 6 -0.10 -6.26 5.50
CA VAL A 6 0.51 -7.39 6.19
C VAL A 6 0.59 -8.56 5.22
N ALA A 7 1.69 -9.29 5.28
CA ALA A 7 1.93 -10.54 4.56
C ALA A 7 2.07 -11.69 5.55
N ARG A 8 1.99 -12.93 5.05
CA ARG A 8 2.29 -14.10 5.88
C ARG A 8 3.77 -14.10 6.28
N PRO A 9 4.11 -14.35 7.56
CA PRO A 9 5.49 -14.54 7.97
C PRO A 9 6.17 -15.67 7.18
N ARG A 10 7.42 -15.46 6.76
CA ARG A 10 8.19 -16.41 5.96
C ARG A 10 9.65 -16.42 6.42
N TYR A 11 10.35 -17.51 6.18
CA TYR A 11 11.80 -17.52 6.38
C TYR A 11 12.49 -16.88 5.17
N ASP A 12 13.43 -15.97 5.41
CA ASP A 12 14.29 -15.38 4.38
C ASP A 12 15.68 -16.04 4.44
N PRO A 13 16.01 -16.93 3.49
CA PRO A 13 17.30 -17.62 3.46
C PRO A 13 18.50 -16.67 3.31
N TYR A 14 18.32 -15.52 2.66
CA TYR A 14 19.41 -14.57 2.42
C TYR A 14 19.79 -13.82 3.69
N LYS A 15 18.79 -13.41 4.48
CA LYS A 15 18.99 -12.72 5.75
C LYS A 15 19.15 -13.69 6.93
N LYS A 16 19.00 -14.99 6.70
CA LYS A 16 18.96 -16.05 7.73
C LYS A 16 18.02 -15.70 8.89
N THR A 17 16.90 -15.05 8.59
CA THR A 17 15.95 -14.53 9.59
C THR A 17 14.51 -14.72 9.13
N LYS A 18 13.57 -14.68 10.07
CA LYS A 18 12.14 -14.74 9.76
C LYS A 18 11.64 -13.35 9.36
N PHE A 19 11.16 -13.21 8.14
CA PHE A 19 10.31 -12.10 7.73
C PHE A 19 9.00 -12.18 8.52
N ASN A 20 8.71 -11.16 9.31
CA ASN A 20 7.57 -11.13 10.23
C ASN A 20 6.23 -10.75 9.55
N GLY A 21 6.24 -10.50 8.24
CA GLY A 21 5.04 -10.15 7.49
C GLY A 21 4.57 -8.70 7.65
N LYS A 22 5.17 -7.90 8.52
CA LYS A 22 4.76 -6.51 8.74
C LYS A 22 5.32 -5.64 7.61
N ILE A 23 4.44 -5.01 6.83
CA ILE A 23 4.85 -4.13 5.72
C ILE A 23 4.71 -2.66 6.13
N GLY A 24 3.52 -2.24 6.57
CA GLY A 24 3.29 -0.85 6.97
C GLY A 24 1.85 -0.53 7.35
N ILE A 25 1.68 0.65 7.95
CA ILE A 25 0.39 1.26 8.29
C ILE A 25 0.44 2.72 7.86
N TRP A 26 -0.56 3.17 7.10
CA TRP A 26 -0.64 4.54 6.59
C TRP A 26 -1.99 5.18 6.99
N PRO A 27 -1.99 6.32 7.68
CA PRO A 27 -3.22 7.07 7.92
C PRO A 27 -3.72 7.72 6.62
N PHE A 28 -5.03 7.67 6.39
CA PHE A 28 -5.66 8.46 5.32
C PHE A 28 -5.81 9.91 5.79
N THR A 29 -4.83 10.74 5.43
CA THR A 29 -4.76 12.14 5.85
C THR A 29 -4.45 13.08 4.71
N GLU A 30 -4.97 14.30 4.81
CA GLU A 30 -4.69 15.43 3.94
C GLU A 30 -4.12 16.61 4.75
N GLU A 31 -3.27 17.42 4.13
CA GLU A 31 -2.82 18.68 4.72
C GLU A 31 -3.82 19.79 4.41
N SER A 32 -4.31 20.47 5.44
CA SER A 32 -5.29 21.54 5.30
C SER A 32 -4.88 22.76 6.12
N VAL A 33 -5.18 23.95 5.60
CA VAL A 33 -4.94 25.20 6.32
C VAL A 33 -5.93 25.32 7.48
N ALA A 34 -5.42 25.63 8.67
CA ALA A 34 -6.21 25.93 9.85
C ALA A 34 -7.16 27.13 9.62
N GLN A 35 -8.46 26.85 9.54
CA GLN A 35 -9.49 27.87 9.37
C GLN A 35 -9.80 28.65 10.67
N ARG A 36 -9.69 27.97 11.81
CA ARG A 36 -9.93 28.54 13.14
C ARG A 36 -8.66 28.44 13.97
N SER A 37 -8.36 29.49 14.72
CA SER A 37 -7.31 29.47 15.74
C SER A 37 -7.76 28.63 16.93
N ARG A 38 -6.87 27.76 17.42
CA ARG A 38 -6.97 27.05 18.69
C ARG A 38 -5.59 27.07 19.36
N ALA A 39 -5.53 26.80 20.66
CA ALA A 39 -4.30 26.89 21.45
C ALA A 39 -3.06 26.23 20.81
N ASN A 40 -3.25 25.11 20.09
CA ASN A 40 -2.18 24.36 19.40
C ASN A 40 -2.30 24.37 17.86
N ARG A 41 -3.11 25.27 17.30
CA ARG A 41 -3.37 25.37 15.86
C ARG A 41 -3.66 26.84 15.53
N PRO A 42 -2.64 27.70 15.38
CA PRO A 42 -2.87 29.08 14.94
C PRO A 42 -3.52 29.09 13.54
N LYS A 43 -4.39 30.05 13.29
CA LYS A 43 -5.05 30.20 11.99
C LYS A 43 -3.97 30.36 10.90
N GLY A 44 -4.13 29.67 9.77
CA GLY A 44 -3.14 29.68 8.68
C GLY A 44 -2.07 28.59 8.78
N SER A 45 -1.93 27.87 9.90
CA SER A 45 -0.99 26.74 9.98
C SER A 45 -1.44 25.55 9.13
N LEU A 46 -0.48 24.86 8.51
CA LEU A 46 -0.70 23.55 7.88
C LEU A 46 -1.01 22.53 8.96
N VAL A 47 -2.13 21.83 8.84
CA VAL A 47 -2.48 20.76 9.75
C VAL A 47 -3.06 19.59 9.01
N THR A 48 -2.52 18.44 9.37
CA THR A 48 -2.99 17.13 8.95
C THR A 48 -4.39 16.86 9.49
N LYS A 49 -5.35 16.64 8.59
CA LYS A 49 -6.69 16.18 8.90
C LYS A 49 -6.92 14.81 8.30
N ASN A 50 -7.85 14.06 8.87
CA ASN A 50 -8.31 12.81 8.25
C ASN A 50 -9.13 13.13 7.01
N ILE A 51 -8.95 12.34 5.96
CA ILE A 51 -9.81 12.38 4.78
C ILE A 51 -11.19 11.84 5.19
N GLU A 52 -12.24 12.64 5.00
CA GLU A 52 -13.60 12.30 5.44
C GLU A 52 -14.25 11.20 4.58
N SER A 53 -14.01 11.25 3.26
CA SER A 53 -14.50 10.26 2.29
C SER A 53 -13.35 9.76 1.43
N ILE A 54 -13.12 8.45 1.45
CA ILE A 54 -12.04 7.82 0.69
C ILE A 54 -12.64 7.28 -0.60
N ASP A 55 -12.21 7.85 -1.71
CA ASP A 55 -12.59 7.42 -3.04
C ASP A 55 -11.59 6.39 -3.61
N SER A 56 -11.92 5.83 -4.77
CA SER A 56 -11.06 4.87 -5.45
C SER A 56 -9.70 5.46 -5.82
N HIS A 57 -9.62 6.77 -6.08
CA HIS A 57 -8.40 7.43 -6.49
C HIS A 57 -7.41 7.59 -5.34
N VAL A 58 -7.87 8.06 -4.19
CA VAL A 58 -7.08 8.14 -2.95
C VAL A 58 -6.62 6.74 -2.55
N TYR A 59 -7.50 5.75 -2.61
CA TYR A 59 -7.12 4.37 -2.30
C TYR A 59 -6.06 3.84 -3.28
N LYS A 60 -6.24 4.07 -4.59
CA LYS A 60 -5.27 3.72 -5.64
C LYS A 60 -3.91 4.37 -5.43
N ASP A 61 -3.90 5.67 -5.14
CA ASP A 61 -2.70 6.44 -4.85
C ASP A 61 -1.91 5.84 -3.68
N TYR A 62 -2.60 5.48 -2.60
CA TYR A 62 -1.96 4.85 -1.45
C TYR A 62 -1.37 3.48 -1.81
N ILE A 63 -2.07 2.67 -2.62
CA ILE A 63 -1.53 1.38 -3.07
C ILE A 63 -0.27 1.58 -3.91
N ILE A 64 -0.31 2.47 -4.90
CA ILE A 64 0.78 2.70 -5.86
C ILE A 64 1.98 3.38 -5.19
N ASN A 65 1.75 4.45 -4.44
CA ASN A 65 2.80 5.32 -3.93
C ASN A 65 3.28 4.96 -2.53
N LYS A 66 2.52 4.13 -1.78
CA LYS A 66 2.90 3.73 -0.42
C LYS A 66 3.10 2.22 -0.29
N VAL A 67 2.06 1.43 -0.63
CA VAL A 67 2.06 -0.01 -0.35
C VAL A 67 3.05 -0.77 -1.24
N ILE A 68 2.98 -0.59 -2.56
CA ILE A 68 3.86 -1.30 -3.50
C ILE A 68 5.35 -1.00 -3.20
N PRO A 69 5.79 0.26 -3.05
CA PRO A 69 7.17 0.56 -2.69
C PRO A 69 7.59 -0.09 -1.36
N ALA A 70 6.71 -0.08 -0.36
CA ALA A 70 6.99 -0.71 0.92
C ALA A 70 7.14 -2.24 0.80
N ILE A 71 6.27 -2.90 0.04
CA ILE A 71 6.42 -4.33 -0.30
C ILE A 71 7.78 -4.56 -0.94
N LYS A 72 8.11 -3.83 -2.01
CA LYS A 72 9.37 -4.00 -2.74
C LYS A 72 10.61 -3.86 -1.84
N LYS A 73 10.53 -2.97 -0.84
CA LYS A 73 11.62 -2.72 0.12
C LYS A 73 11.81 -3.85 1.13
N VAL A 74 10.72 -4.44 1.63
CA VAL A 74 10.79 -5.40 2.76
C VAL A 74 10.70 -6.87 2.31
N TRP A 75 10.22 -7.14 1.09
CA TRP A 75 9.98 -8.49 0.63
C TRP A 75 11.27 -9.34 0.59
N PRO A 76 11.20 -10.63 0.99
CA PRO A 76 12.35 -11.54 0.89
C PRO A 76 12.88 -11.64 -0.54
N ARG A 77 14.18 -11.41 -0.73
CA ARG A 77 14.81 -11.39 -2.07
C ARG A 77 14.62 -12.72 -2.80
N GLY A 78 14.65 -13.83 -2.06
CA GLY A 78 14.49 -15.19 -2.58
C GLY A 78 13.10 -15.52 -3.14
N GLU A 79 12.14 -14.61 -2.99
CA GLU A 79 10.78 -14.78 -3.50
C GLU A 79 10.35 -13.64 -4.42
N LYS A 80 11.29 -12.78 -4.85
CA LYS A 80 11.00 -11.66 -5.76
C LYS A 80 10.39 -12.13 -7.09
N TRP A 81 10.71 -13.35 -7.52
CA TRP A 81 10.21 -14.02 -8.73
C TRP A 81 8.86 -14.71 -8.56
N LYS A 82 8.29 -14.75 -7.35
CA LYS A 82 6.95 -15.31 -7.11
C LYS A 82 5.89 -14.23 -7.27
N GLU A 83 4.73 -14.63 -7.78
CA GLU A 83 3.58 -13.73 -7.85
C GLU A 83 3.11 -13.37 -6.43
N ILE A 84 2.91 -12.08 -6.19
CA ILE A 84 2.42 -11.56 -4.92
C ILE A 84 0.98 -11.11 -5.13
N PHE A 85 0.09 -11.72 -4.37
CA PHE A 85 -1.32 -11.34 -4.38
C PHE A 85 -1.61 -10.32 -3.29
N ILE A 86 -2.07 -9.13 -3.69
CA ILE A 86 -2.61 -8.12 -2.76
C ILE A 86 -4.08 -8.44 -2.57
N GLN A 87 -4.42 -8.90 -1.36
CA GLN A 87 -5.81 -9.10 -0.96
C GLN A 87 -6.32 -7.81 -0.32
N GLN A 88 -7.44 -7.33 -0.83
CA GLN A 88 -8.16 -6.18 -0.29
C GLN A 88 -9.35 -6.66 0.54
N ASP A 89 -9.76 -5.86 1.52
CA ASP A 89 -11.02 -6.08 2.23
C ASP A 89 -12.22 -5.75 1.32
N ASN A 90 -13.41 -6.21 1.71
CA ASN A 90 -14.62 -5.97 0.92
C ASN A 90 -15.20 -4.55 1.10
N ALA A 91 -14.37 -3.57 1.49
CA ALA A 91 -14.76 -2.17 1.61
C ALA A 91 -14.75 -1.50 0.22
N LYS A 92 -15.79 -0.72 -0.09
CA LYS A 92 -15.71 0.25 -1.20
C LYS A 92 -14.71 1.33 -0.80
N PRO A 93 -13.75 1.74 -1.65
CA PRO A 93 -13.73 1.66 -3.11
C PRO A 93 -12.74 0.61 -3.65
N HIS A 94 -13.23 -0.35 -4.42
CA HIS A 94 -12.39 -1.43 -4.96
C HIS A 94 -11.52 -0.95 -6.12
N LEU A 95 -10.26 -1.40 -6.15
CA LEU A 95 -9.46 -1.36 -7.36
C LEU A 95 -9.78 -2.57 -8.22
N SER A 96 -9.79 -2.37 -9.53
CA SER A 96 -9.87 -3.50 -10.46
C SER A 96 -8.65 -4.40 -10.25
N PRO A 97 -8.83 -5.74 -10.19
CA PRO A 97 -7.74 -6.70 -10.21
C PRO A 97 -6.69 -6.47 -11.31
N ASN A 98 -7.14 -5.87 -12.42
CA ASN A 98 -6.34 -5.58 -13.61
C ASN A 98 -6.13 -4.06 -13.81
N ASP A 99 -6.15 -3.27 -12.74
CA ASP A 99 -5.84 -1.84 -12.85
C ASP A 99 -4.42 -1.65 -13.41
N THR A 100 -4.32 -1.00 -14.57
CA THR A 100 -3.08 -0.88 -15.35
C THR A 100 -1.98 -0.19 -14.58
N ASP A 101 -2.31 0.79 -13.74
CA ASP A 101 -1.32 1.58 -13.02
C ASP A 101 -0.78 0.81 -11.82
N VAL A 102 -1.65 0.02 -11.16
CA VAL A 102 -1.24 -0.90 -10.09
C VAL A 102 -0.31 -1.98 -10.66
N VAL A 103 -0.65 -2.56 -11.80
CA VAL A 103 0.19 -3.55 -12.49
C VAL A 103 1.52 -2.93 -12.93
N ALA A 104 1.51 -1.72 -13.49
CA ALA A 104 2.73 -1.01 -13.91
C ALA A 104 3.65 -0.72 -12.71
N ALA A 105 3.09 -0.17 -11.62
CA ALA A 105 3.84 0.07 -10.39
C ALA A 105 4.38 -1.22 -9.77
N GLY A 106 3.61 -2.30 -9.83
CA GLY A 106 4.00 -3.62 -9.34
C GLY A 106 5.16 -4.23 -10.12
N THR A 107 5.26 -3.91 -11.41
CA THR A 107 6.23 -4.52 -12.33
C THR A 107 7.52 -3.72 -12.54
N SER A 108 7.57 -2.46 -12.10
CA SER A 108 8.80 -1.64 -12.20
C SER A 108 9.98 -2.19 -11.39
N ASP A 109 11.19 -1.68 -11.63
CA ASP A 109 12.40 -1.96 -10.82
C ASP A 109 12.87 -3.44 -10.85
N GLY A 110 12.78 -4.05 -12.03
CA GLY A 110 13.16 -5.44 -12.26
C GLY A 110 12.26 -6.42 -11.51
N TRP A 111 11.01 -6.03 -11.26
CA TRP A 111 9.90 -6.89 -10.86
C TRP A 111 9.11 -7.31 -12.13
N THR A 112 9.76 -7.73 -13.21
CA THR A 112 9.10 -7.93 -14.52
C THR A 112 9.05 -9.37 -15.03
N SER A 113 7.89 -9.68 -15.63
CA SER A 113 7.61 -10.56 -16.78
C SER A 113 8.78 -11.34 -17.39
N GLY A 114 9.10 -12.46 -16.76
CA GLY A 114 10.05 -13.46 -17.19
C GLY A 114 10.20 -14.45 -16.04
N CYS A 115 9.28 -15.43 -15.97
CA CYS A 115 8.99 -16.28 -14.82
C CYS A 115 8.19 -15.58 -13.68
N SER A 116 6.86 -15.60 -13.85
CA SER A 116 5.78 -15.59 -12.83
C SER A 116 5.82 -14.67 -11.59
N GLY A 117 6.48 -13.52 -11.61
CA GLY A 117 6.46 -12.56 -10.49
C GLY A 117 5.68 -11.29 -10.82
N ASN A 118 4.35 -11.27 -10.65
CA ASN A 118 3.55 -10.03 -10.71
C ASN A 118 2.98 -9.66 -9.34
N LEU A 119 2.80 -8.37 -9.06
CA LEU A 119 1.90 -7.93 -7.99
C LEU A 119 0.49 -7.83 -8.59
N ARG A 120 -0.39 -8.77 -8.26
CA ARG A 120 -1.80 -8.72 -8.68
C ARG A 120 -2.70 -8.49 -7.49
N THR A 121 -3.63 -7.56 -7.64
CA THR A 121 -4.77 -7.45 -6.73
C THR A 121 -5.76 -8.57 -7.02
N HIS A 122 -6.15 -9.34 -6.01
CA HIS A 122 -7.23 -10.33 -6.14
C HIS A 122 -8.41 -9.95 -5.26
N ARG A 123 -9.60 -10.07 -5.84
CA ARG A 123 -10.86 -9.96 -5.10
C ARG A 123 -11.15 -11.29 -4.43
N ILE A 124 -11.45 -11.26 -3.13
CA ILE A 124 -12.10 -12.39 -2.47
C ILE A 124 -13.60 -12.23 -2.78
N SER A 125 -14.14 -13.08 -3.65
CA SER A 125 -15.59 -13.29 -3.66
C SER A 125 -15.89 -14.22 -2.48
N MET A 126 -16.66 -13.73 -1.52
CA MET A 126 -17.36 -14.62 -0.59
C MET A 126 -18.52 -15.28 -1.31
#